data_AF-A0AA39VH41-F1
#
_entry.id   AF-A0AA39VH41-F1
#
_cell.length_a   1.000
_cell.length_b   1.000
_cell.length_c   1.000
_cell.angle_alpha   90.00
_cell.angle_beta   90.00
_cell.angle_gamma   90.00
#
_symmetry.space_group_name_H-M   'P 1'
#
loop_
_entity.id
_entity.type
_entity.pdbx_description
1 polymer ?
#
loop_
_entity_poly.entity_id
_entity_poly.type
_entity_poly.pdbx_seq_one_letter_code
_entity_poly.pdbx_strand_id
1 'polypeptide(L)'
;MVTFKFHQYQVVGRALPTKSDEHPKIYRMKLWATNEVRAKSKFWYFLRKLKRVKKSNGQVLAINEIFEKNPTKINNYGIWLRYQSRTGYHNMYKEFRDTTLNGAVEQMYTEMASRHRVRFPCIQIIKTATVQNSECKRESTKQFHTSEIKFPLVHKKIRPPSRKLKTTYKATRPNLFM
;
A
#
# COMPACT_ATOMS: atom_id res chain seq x y z
N MET A 1 -10.09 15.41 0.27
CA MET A 1 -8.81 14.67 0.23
C MET A 1 -9.13 13.19 0.30
N VAL A 2 -8.48 12.35 -0.51
CA VAL A 2 -8.65 10.89 -0.44
C VAL A 2 -8.11 10.44 0.93
N THR A 3 -8.98 9.89 1.77
CA THR A 3 -8.58 9.34 3.07
C THR A 3 -7.97 7.97 2.84
N PHE A 4 -6.65 7.86 2.95
CA PHE A 4 -5.97 6.57 2.88
C PHE A 4 -6.25 5.77 4.14
N LYS A 5 -6.52 4.47 4.00
CA LYS A 5 -6.65 3.58 5.15
C LYS A 5 -5.30 3.19 5.75
N PHE A 6 -4.26 3.16 4.92
CA PHE A 6 -2.91 2.75 5.31
C PHE A 6 -1.92 3.87 5.04
N HIS A 7 -1.11 4.14 6.04
CA HIS A 7 -0.09 5.18 6.02
C HIS A 7 1.29 4.55 6.06
N GLN A 8 2.24 5.14 5.35
CA GLN A 8 3.62 4.73 5.40
C GLN A 8 4.28 5.30 6.65
N TYR A 9 4.79 4.41 7.50
CA TYR A 9 5.57 4.77 8.68
C TYR A 9 7.02 4.34 8.51
N GLN A 10 7.93 5.22 8.91
CA GLN A 10 9.31 4.91 9.18
C GLN A 10 9.49 4.74 10.68
N VAL A 11 9.62 3.49 11.11
CA VAL A 11 9.87 3.14 12.52
C VAL A 11 11.36 2.89 12.70
N VAL A 12 11.96 3.58 13.68
CA VAL A 12 13.36 3.43 14.07
C VAL A 12 13.40 2.89 15.48
N GLY A 13 14.19 1.83 15.72
CA GLY A 13 14.33 1.24 17.05
C GLY A 13 15.62 0.45 17.19
N ARG A 14 15.97 0.14 18.43
CA ARG A 14 17.19 -0.59 18.80
C ARG A 14 16.92 -1.51 20.00
N ALA A 15 17.85 -2.40 20.29
CA ALA A 15 17.89 -3.08 21.58
C ALA A 15 18.21 -2.07 22.70
N LEU A 16 17.81 -2.37 23.93
CA LEU A 16 18.25 -1.58 25.09
C LEU A 16 19.76 -1.77 25.27
N PRO A 17 20.53 -0.68 25.49
CA PRO A 17 21.95 -0.80 25.81
C PRO A 17 22.16 -1.66 27.06
N THR A 18 23.18 -2.50 27.03
CA THR A 18 23.59 -3.35 28.16
C THR A 18 25.06 -3.11 28.45
N LYS A 19 25.55 -3.52 29.63
CA LYS A 19 26.99 -3.39 29.96
C LYS A 19 27.90 -4.08 28.95
N SER A 20 27.42 -5.10 28.25
CA SER A 20 28.17 -5.82 27.21
C SER A 20 28.04 -5.22 25.81
N ASP A 21 27.01 -4.42 25.56
CA ASP A 21 26.76 -3.74 24.28
C ASP A 21 26.15 -2.35 24.56
N GLU A 22 27.03 -1.36 24.71
CA GLU A 22 26.66 0.03 25.02
C GLU A 22 26.05 0.75 23.81
N HIS A 23 26.36 0.30 22.59
CA HIS A 23 25.95 0.93 21.34
C HIS A 23 25.26 -0.06 20.41
N PRO A 24 24.06 -0.56 20.80
CA PRO A 24 23.34 -1.53 20.00
C PRO A 24 22.91 -0.93 18.66
N LYS A 25 23.00 -1.77 17.62
CA LYS A 25 22.68 -1.38 16.23
C LYS A 25 21.26 -0.83 16.12
N ILE A 26 21.13 0.28 15.40
CA ILE A 26 19.85 0.92 15.13
C ILE A 26 19.23 0.31 13.87
N TYR A 27 17.97 -0.11 13.96
CA TYR A 27 17.21 -0.64 12.85
C TYR A 27 16.13 0.35 12.42
N ARG A 28 16.03 0.55 11.11
CA ARG A 28 15.00 1.38 10.48
C ARG A 28 14.16 0.52 9.54
N MET A 29 12.84 0.64 9.64
CA MET A 29 11.90 -0.09 8.81
C MET A 29 10.84 0.84 8.23
N LYS A 30 10.65 0.77 6.91
CA LYS A 30 9.47 1.34 6.26
C LYS A 30 8.37 0.29 6.23
N LEU A 31 7.19 0.63 6.75
CA LEU A 31 6.05 -0.27 6.80
C LEU A 31 4.75 0.50 6.64
N TRP A 32 3.69 -0.23 6.27
CA TRP A 32 2.34 0.31 6.17
C TRP A 32 1.47 -0.20 7.30
N ALA A 33 0.76 0.73 7.94
CA ALA A 33 -0.14 0.48 9.05
C ALA A 33 -1.28 1.52 9.05
N THR A 34 -2.37 1.22 9.75
CA THR A 34 -3.51 2.13 9.87
C THR A 34 -3.28 3.25 10.89
N ASN A 35 -2.35 3.05 11.82
CA ASN A 35 -1.96 4.02 12.83
C ASN A 35 -0.58 3.67 13.40
N GLU A 36 -0.04 4.58 14.22
CA GLU A 36 1.26 4.44 14.88
C GLU A 36 1.36 3.19 15.78
N VAL A 37 0.29 2.83 16.48
CA VAL A 37 0.28 1.66 17.39
C VAL A 37 0.44 0.36 16.59
N ARG A 38 -0.28 0.22 15.48
CA ARG A 38 -0.15 -0.92 14.57
C ARG A 38 1.22 -0.92 13.90
N ALA A 39 1.79 0.24 13.60
CA ALA A 39 3.16 0.37 13.11
C ALA A 39 4.19 -0.18 14.11
N LYS A 40 4.12 0.22 15.38
CA LYS A 40 4.95 -0.32 16.48
C LYS A 40 4.85 -1.83 16.56
N SER A 41 3.63 -2.37 16.56
CA SER A 41 3.41 -3.81 16.65
C SER A 41 4.05 -4.58 15.49
N LYS A 42 3.92 -4.07 14.26
CA LYS A 42 4.47 -4.70 13.06
C LYS A 42 6.00 -4.63 13.04
N PHE A 43 6.57 -3.51 13.49
CA PHE A 43 8.02 -3.36 13.68
C PHE A 43 8.59 -4.42 14.64
N TRP A 44 7.98 -4.59 15.81
CA TRP A 44 8.42 -5.59 16.80
C TRP A 44 8.29 -7.02 16.29
N TYR A 45 7.26 -7.33 15.52
CA TYR A 45 7.11 -8.64 14.88
C TYR A 45 8.33 -8.98 14.00
N PHE A 46 8.77 -8.03 13.17
CA PHE A 46 9.92 -8.22 12.28
C PHE A 46 11.25 -8.21 13.03
N LEU A 47 11.46 -7.30 14.00
CA LEU A 47 12.69 -7.28 14.80
C LEU A 47 12.90 -8.59 15.56
N ARG A 48 11.82 -9.15 16.13
CA ARG A 48 11.88 -10.45 16.81
C ARG A 48 12.24 -11.57 15.84
N LYS A 49 11.63 -11.61 14.65
CA LYS A 49 11.90 -12.68 13.68
C LYS A 49 13.28 -12.58 13.01
N LEU A 50 13.74 -11.36 12.70
CA LEU A 50 14.96 -11.14 11.91
C LEU A 50 16.20 -10.94 12.78
N LYS A 51 16.06 -10.31 13.94
CA LYS A 51 17.18 -9.89 14.81
C LYS A 51 17.07 -10.41 16.25
N ARG A 52 16.05 -11.23 16.56
CA ARG A 52 15.80 -11.82 17.89
C ARG A 52 15.64 -10.80 19.03
N VAL A 53 15.37 -9.53 18.70
CA VAL A 53 15.09 -8.48 19.70
C VAL A 53 13.61 -8.50 20.08
N LYS A 54 13.31 -8.61 21.38
CA LYS A 54 11.95 -8.56 21.93
C LYS A 54 11.56 -7.13 22.30
N LYS A 55 10.25 -6.85 22.32
CA LYS A 55 9.70 -5.55 22.76
C LYS A 55 10.14 -5.17 24.19
N SER A 56 10.28 -6.14 25.09
CA SER A 56 10.72 -5.91 26.47
C SER A 56 12.16 -5.43 26.57
N ASN A 57 13.02 -5.86 25.64
CA ASN A 57 14.47 -5.62 25.68
C ASN A 57 14.88 -4.63 24.58
N GLY A 58 13.94 -3.86 24.05
CA GLY A 58 14.18 -2.94 22.97
C GLY A 58 13.37 -1.66 23.15
N GLN A 59 13.86 -0.60 22.55
CA GLN A 59 13.22 0.71 22.56
C GLN A 59 12.98 1.20 21.13
N VAL A 60 11.83 1.85 20.94
CA VAL A 60 11.56 2.61 19.72
C VAL A 60 12.14 4.01 19.91
N LEU A 61 12.96 4.45 18.97
CA LEU A 61 13.59 5.78 19.00
C LEU A 61 12.71 6.84 18.35
N ALA A 62 12.12 6.53 17.20
CA ALA A 62 11.29 7.46 16.46
C ALA A 62 10.28 6.72 15.59
N ILE A 63 9.12 7.36 15.38
CA ILE A 63 8.13 6.93 14.39
C ILE A 63 7.72 8.15 13.61
N ASN A 64 8.08 8.14 12.34
CA ASN A 64 7.81 9.25 11.44
C ASN A 64 6.83 8.75 10.38
N GLU A 65 5.72 9.45 10.21
CA GLU A 65 4.87 9.23 9.05
C GLU A 65 5.53 9.83 7.81
N ILE A 66 5.51 9.09 6.71
CA ILE A 66 6.04 9.54 5.42
C ILE A 66 4.87 9.93 4.53
N PHE A 67 4.96 11.15 4.00
CA PHE A 67 4.05 11.67 3.00
C PHE A 67 4.74 11.73 1.64
N GLU A 68 3.95 11.56 0.58
CA GLU A 68 4.43 11.66 -0.79
C GLU A 68 4.84 13.10 -1.10
N LYS A 69 5.99 13.30 -1.74
CA LYS A 69 6.51 14.65 -2.03
C LYS A 69 5.62 15.39 -3.03
N ASN A 70 5.20 14.69 -4.10
CA ASN A 70 4.45 15.24 -5.21
C ASN A 70 3.20 14.39 -5.51
N PRO A 71 2.10 14.56 -4.75
CA PRO A 71 0.89 13.74 -4.90
C PRO A 71 0.06 14.07 -6.15
N THR A 72 0.48 15.02 -6.97
CA THR A 72 -0.18 15.41 -8.22
C THR A 72 0.36 14.65 -9.43
N LYS A 73 1.55 14.08 -9.33
CA LYS A 73 2.21 13.38 -10.43
C LYS A 73 1.93 11.87 -10.33
N ILE A 74 1.52 11.29 -11.45
CA ILE A 74 1.32 9.84 -11.55
C ILE A 74 2.68 9.17 -11.73
N ASN A 75 2.95 8.15 -10.91
CA ASN A 75 4.13 7.29 -11.00
C ASN A 75 3.71 5.82 -11.08
N ASN A 76 4.62 4.98 -11.56
CA ASN A 76 4.47 3.53 -11.48
C ASN A 76 5.24 3.01 -10.27
N TYR A 77 4.59 2.19 -9.45
CA TYR A 77 5.16 1.64 -8.22
C TYR A 77 5.28 0.11 -8.34
N GLY A 78 6.50 -0.38 -8.27
CA GLY A 78 6.81 -1.80 -8.11
C GLY A 78 6.77 -2.20 -6.64
N ILE A 79 6.00 -3.23 -6.32
CA ILE A 79 5.83 -3.77 -4.97
C ILE A 79 6.24 -5.24 -4.97
N TRP A 80 7.31 -5.55 -4.24
CA TRP A 80 7.71 -6.92 -3.94
C TRP A 80 7.09 -7.29 -2.61
N LEU A 81 6.29 -8.35 -2.62
CA LEU A 81 5.56 -8.82 -1.45
C LEU A 81 5.75 -10.32 -1.26
N ARG A 82 5.71 -10.73 0.00
CA ARG A 82 5.55 -12.12 0.40
C ARG A 82 4.19 -12.27 1.05
N TYR A 83 3.42 -13.25 0.62
CA TYR A 83 2.11 -13.50 1.21
C TYR A 83 1.96 -14.95 1.67
N GLN A 84 1.12 -15.15 2.67
CA GLN A 84 0.76 -16.47 3.16
C GLN A 84 -0.51 -16.96 2.43
N SER A 85 -0.38 -18.06 1.70
CA SER A 85 -1.50 -18.84 1.16
C SER A 85 -1.95 -19.90 2.17
N ARG A 86 -2.91 -20.75 1.79
CA ARG A 86 -3.31 -21.90 2.61
C ARG A 86 -2.20 -22.95 2.74
N THR A 87 -1.32 -23.04 1.74
CA THR A 87 -0.28 -24.07 1.65
C THR A 87 1.07 -23.58 2.19
N GLY A 88 1.37 -22.27 2.08
CA GLY A 88 2.67 -21.77 2.50
C GLY A 88 2.90 -20.29 2.21
N TYR A 89 4.16 -19.89 2.14
CA TYR A 89 4.55 -18.51 1.80
C TYR A 89 4.98 -18.42 0.34
N HIS A 90 4.49 -17.42 -0.37
CA HIS A 90 4.84 -17.18 -1.77
C HIS A 90 5.32 -15.74 -1.95
N ASN A 91 6.38 -15.58 -2.75
CA ASN A 91 6.87 -14.28 -3.18
C ASN A 91 6.13 -13.86 -4.45
N MET A 92 5.87 -12.56 -4.56
CA MET A 92 5.15 -11.99 -5.68
C MET A 92 5.64 -10.57 -5.93
N TYR A 93 5.62 -10.18 -7.20
CA TYR A 93 5.91 -8.84 -7.64
C TYR A 93 4.69 -8.28 -8.37
N LYS A 94 4.22 -7.09 -7.99
CA LYS A 94 3.13 -6.38 -8.66
C LYS A 94 3.52 -4.94 -8.94
N GLU A 95 2.87 -4.37 -9.96
CA GLU A 95 3.07 -2.99 -10.38
C GLU A 95 1.72 -2.29 -10.35
N PHE A 96 1.71 -1.06 -9.83
CA PHE A 96 0.51 -0.22 -9.73
C PHE A 96 0.84 1.18 -10.22
N ARG A 97 -0.10 1.77 -10.96
CA ARG A 97 -0.02 3.16 -11.40
C ARG A 97 -0.89 4.00 -10.46
N ASP A 98 -0.26 4.91 -9.72
CA ASP A 98 -0.95 5.76 -8.76
C ASP A 98 -0.19 7.08 -8.59
N THR A 99 -0.84 8.07 -7.98
CA THR A 99 -0.27 9.34 -7.56
C THR A 99 0.60 9.21 -6.31
N THR A 100 0.31 8.26 -5.43
CA THR A 100 1.02 8.08 -4.15
C THR A 100 1.36 6.63 -3.89
N LEU A 101 2.44 6.39 -3.15
CA LEU A 101 2.81 5.04 -2.74
C LEU A 101 1.77 4.40 -1.78
N ASN A 102 1.08 5.20 -0.97
CA ASN A 102 0.02 4.72 -0.08
C ASN A 102 -1.18 4.20 -0.88
N GLY A 103 -1.60 4.92 -1.92
CA GLY A 103 -2.65 4.47 -2.83
C GLY A 103 -2.28 3.17 -3.55
N ALA A 104 -1.04 3.07 -4.04
CA ALA A 104 -0.55 1.84 -4.67
C ALA A 104 -0.58 0.62 -3.72
N VAL A 105 -0.24 0.82 -2.45
CA VAL A 105 -0.32 -0.25 -1.43
C VAL A 105 -1.76 -0.63 -1.10
N GLU A 106 -2.69 0.34 -1.08
CA GLU A 106 -4.12 0.07 -0.88
C GLU A 106 -4.74 -0.70 -2.06
N GLN A 107 -4.37 -0.34 -3.29
CA GLN A 107 -4.73 -1.10 -4.50
C GLN A 107 -4.19 -2.53 -4.42
N MET A 108 -2.92 -2.70 -4.04
CA MET A 108 -2.30 -4.01 -3.84
C MET A 108 -3.06 -4.85 -2.82
N TYR A 109 -3.42 -4.26 -1.68
CA TYR A 109 -4.17 -4.93 -0.63
C TYR A 109 -5.56 -5.40 -1.10
N THR A 110 -6.27 -4.56 -1.86
CA THR A 110 -7.57 -4.89 -2.44
C THR A 110 -7.46 -6.01 -3.47
N GLU A 111 -6.45 -5.94 -4.34
CA GLU A 111 -6.22 -6.95 -5.35
C GLU A 111 -5.84 -8.30 -4.73
N MET A 112 -4.99 -8.31 -3.69
CA MET A 112 -4.61 -9.54 -2.98
C MET A 112 -5.79 -10.17 -2.25
N ALA A 113 -6.70 -9.36 -1.70
CA ALA A 113 -7.93 -9.83 -1.10
C ALA A 113 -8.88 -10.45 -2.14
N SER A 114 -9.00 -9.84 -3.33
CA SER A 114 -9.89 -10.33 -4.38
C SER A 114 -9.33 -11.57 -5.10
N ARG A 115 -8.14 -11.46 -5.69
CA ARG A 115 -7.57 -12.50 -6.58
C ARG A 115 -7.03 -13.71 -5.83
N HIS A 116 -6.45 -13.48 -4.65
CA HIS A 116 -5.74 -14.52 -3.89
C HIS A 116 -6.40 -14.83 -2.54
N ARG A 117 -7.49 -14.14 -2.17
CA ARG A 117 -8.21 -14.30 -0.89
C ARG A 117 -7.30 -14.12 0.33
N VAL A 118 -6.34 -13.20 0.24
CA VAL A 118 -5.35 -12.97 1.30
C VAL A 118 -5.76 -11.80 2.17
N ARG A 119 -5.67 -11.99 3.50
CA ARG A 119 -5.92 -10.94 4.49
C ARG A 119 -4.70 -10.05 4.67
N PHE A 120 -4.89 -8.78 5.04
CA PHE A 120 -3.80 -7.82 5.22
C PHE A 120 -2.65 -8.27 6.16
N PRO A 121 -2.91 -8.95 7.30
CA PRO A 121 -1.84 -9.43 8.19
C PRO A 121 -0.96 -10.52 7.55
N CYS A 122 -1.48 -11.23 6.56
CA CYS A 122 -0.81 -12.31 5.85
C CYS A 122 0.12 -11.80 4.73
N ILE A 123 0.22 -10.49 4.52
CA ILE A 123 1.03 -9.87 3.47
C ILE A 123 2.16 -9.08 4.11
N GLN A 124 3.37 -9.34 3.62
CA GLN A 124 4.61 -8.69 4.02
C GLN A 124 5.17 -7.99 2.78
N ILE A 125 5.30 -6.67 2.85
CA ILE A 125 5.94 -5.90 1.78
C ILE A 125 7.44 -5.96 2.04
N ILE A 126 8.19 -6.47 1.06
CA ILE A 126 9.65 -6.63 1.13
C ILE A 126 10.33 -5.34 0.67
N LYS A 127 9.91 -4.84 -0.49
CA LYS A 127 10.47 -3.66 -1.12
C LYS A 127 9.38 -2.94 -1.90
N THR A 128 9.50 -1.62 -1.96
CA THR A 128 8.75 -0.76 -2.87
C THR A 128 9.72 0.10 -3.64
N ALA A 129 9.46 0.36 -4.91
CA ALA A 129 10.24 1.27 -5.73
C ALA A 129 9.35 2.00 -6.74
N THR A 130 9.71 3.22 -7.08
CA THR A 130 9.20 3.91 -8.27
C THR A 130 9.92 3.34 -9.49
N VAL A 131 9.18 2.84 -10.46
CA VAL A 131 9.69 2.18 -11.67
C VAL A 131 9.47 3.09 -12.86
N GLN A 132 10.47 3.21 -13.73
CA GLN A 132 10.33 4.00 -14.96
C GLN A 132 9.43 3.28 -15.97
N ASN A 133 8.83 4.02 -16.91
CA ASN A 133 7.89 3.44 -17.89
C ASN A 133 8.53 2.31 -18.72
N SER A 134 9.81 2.44 -19.08
CA SER A 134 10.58 1.43 -19.83
C SER A 134 10.84 0.14 -19.05
N GLU A 135 10.92 0.23 -17.72
CA GLU A 135 11.26 -0.89 -16.84
C GLU A 135 10.03 -1.65 -16.31
N CYS A 136 8.82 -1.13 -16.56
CA CYS A 136 7.59 -1.78 -16.14
C CYS A 136 7.39 -3.09 -16.91
N LYS A 137 7.07 -4.16 -16.19
CA LYS A 137 6.96 -5.52 -16.74
C LYS A 137 5.52 -5.97 -16.92
N ARG A 138 4.55 -5.37 -16.22
CA ARG A 138 3.14 -5.81 -16.23
C ARG A 138 2.36 -5.14 -17.36
N GLU A 139 1.76 -5.95 -18.22
CA GLU A 139 0.92 -5.48 -19.35
C GLU A 139 -0.21 -4.54 -18.91
N SER A 140 -0.83 -4.81 -17.76
CA SER A 140 -1.88 -3.96 -17.18
C SER A 140 -1.42 -2.54 -16.85
N THR A 141 -0.12 -2.34 -16.63
CA THR A 141 0.49 -1.02 -16.38
C THR A 141 0.99 -0.41 -17.69
N LYS A 142 1.63 -1.23 -18.55
CA LYS A 142 2.17 -0.80 -19.85
C LYS A 142 1.13 -0.19 -20.78
N GLN A 143 -0.09 -0.72 -20.77
CA GLN A 143 -1.19 -0.19 -21.60
C GLN A 143 -1.49 1.30 -21.35
N PHE A 144 -1.04 1.88 -20.23
CA PHE A 144 -1.28 3.26 -19.84
C PHE A 144 -0.10 4.22 -20.07
N HIS A 145 0.94 3.79 -20.80
CA HIS A 145 2.15 4.60 -21.01
C HIS A 145 2.08 5.56 -22.19
N THR A 146 1.27 5.24 -23.21
CA THR A 146 1.13 6.06 -24.41
C THR A 146 0.36 7.36 -24.09
N SER A 147 0.77 8.48 -24.68
CA SER A 147 0.09 9.78 -24.51
C SER A 147 -1.25 9.86 -25.24
N GLU A 148 -1.41 9.11 -26.32
CA GLU A 148 -2.57 9.16 -27.22
C GLU A 148 -3.70 8.21 -26.84
N ILE A 149 -3.70 7.69 -25.61
CA ILE A 149 -4.70 6.72 -25.16
C ILE A 149 -6.08 7.37 -25.09
N LYS A 150 -7.04 6.76 -25.76
CA LYS A 150 -8.46 7.16 -25.74
C LYS A 150 -9.30 5.93 -25.42
N PHE A 151 -10.24 6.08 -24.51
CA PHE A 151 -11.21 5.03 -24.18
C PHE A 151 -12.63 5.61 -24.28
N PRO A 152 -13.54 4.97 -25.03
CA PRO A 152 -14.94 5.37 -25.04
C PRO A 152 -15.60 5.00 -23.72
N LEU A 153 -16.47 5.87 -23.20
CA LEU A 153 -17.32 5.57 -22.05
C LEU A 153 -18.59 4.85 -22.53
N VAL A 154 -18.47 3.56 -22.83
CA VAL A 154 -19.55 2.74 -23.42
C VAL A 154 -20.77 2.60 -22.50
N HIS A 155 -20.56 2.63 -21.18
CA HIS A 155 -21.65 2.54 -20.20
C HIS A 155 -21.43 3.55 -19.07
N LYS A 156 -22.29 4.57 -19.03
CA LYS A 156 -22.31 5.59 -18.00
C LYS A 156 -23.36 5.30 -16.94
N LYS A 157 -22.93 4.77 -15.79
CA LYS A 157 -23.83 4.59 -14.64
C LYS A 157 -24.26 5.96 -14.11
N ILE A 158 -25.53 6.31 -14.29
CA ILE A 158 -26.09 7.56 -13.78
C ILE A 158 -26.06 7.55 -12.25
N ARG A 159 -25.31 8.48 -11.68
CA ARG A 159 -25.26 8.73 -10.24
C ARG A 159 -25.81 10.14 -9.99
N PRO A 160 -26.81 10.32 -9.10
CA PRO A 160 -27.29 11.65 -8.77
C PRO A 160 -26.14 12.45 -8.12
N PRO A 161 -26.00 13.76 -8.44
CA PRO A 161 -24.91 14.58 -7.92
C PRO A 161 -24.88 14.67 -6.39
N SER A 162 -26.06 14.60 -5.76
CA SER A 162 -26.22 14.57 -4.31
C SER A 162 -27.28 13.56 -3.89
N ARG A 163 -27.20 13.10 -2.64
CA ARG A 163 -28.17 12.13 -2.09
C ARG A 163 -29.60 12.67 -2.08
N LYS A 164 -29.77 13.99 -1.90
CA LYS A 164 -31.08 14.68 -1.92
C LYS A 164 -31.80 14.52 -3.27
N LEU A 165 -31.04 14.44 -4.36
CA LEU A 165 -31.57 14.31 -5.72
C LEU A 165 -31.80 12.84 -6.15
N LYS A 166 -31.57 11.88 -5.24
CA LYS A 166 -31.83 10.47 -5.50
C LYS A 166 -33.33 10.20 -5.31
N THR A 167 -34.03 9.93 -6.40
CA THR A 167 -35.43 9.54 -6.39
C THR A 167 -35.59 8.04 -6.67
N THR A 168 -36.66 7.43 -6.17
CA THR A 168 -37.01 6.02 -6.46
C THR A 168 -37.56 5.86 -7.87
N TYR A 169 -38.37 6.83 -8.31
CA TYR A 169 -38.97 6.87 -9.63
C TYR A 169 -38.55 8.14 -10.39
N LYS A 170 -38.53 8.05 -11.72
CA LYS A 170 -38.33 9.18 -12.62
C LYS A 170 -39.26 9.02 -13.82
N ALA A 171 -39.79 10.14 -14.30
CA ALA A 171 -40.68 10.16 -15.45
C ALA A 171 -39.96 9.79 -16.77
N THR A 172 -38.64 10.01 -16.85
CA THR A 172 -37.84 9.77 -18.05
C THR A 172 -36.89 8.59 -17.87
N ARG A 173 -36.73 7.79 -18.93
CA ARG A 173 -35.76 6.69 -18.97
C ARG A 173 -34.33 7.23 -19.08
N PRO A 174 -33.36 6.67 -18.33
CA PRO A 174 -31.97 7.07 -18.42
C PRO A 174 -31.32 6.61 -19.73
N ASN A 175 -30.49 7.46 -20.34
CA ASN A 175 -29.58 7.05 -21.42
C ASN A 175 -28.19 6.73 -20.83
N LEU A 176 -27.65 5.55 -21.18
CA LEU A 176 -26.42 5.00 -20.61
C LEU A 176 -25.24 5.03 -21.61
N PHE A 177 -25.47 5.42 -22.86
CA PHE A 177 -24.52 5.30 -23.97
C PHE A 177 -24.02 6.65 -24.51
N MET A 178 -24.52 7.77 -23.96
CA MET A 178 -24.06 9.14 -24.24
C MET A 178 -23.09 9.66 -23.16
#